data_AF-A0A7U5Y0L2-F1
#
_entry.id   AF-A0A7U5Y0L2-F1
#
_cell.length_a   1.000
_cell.length_b   1.000
_cell.length_c   1.000
_cell.angle_alpha   90.00
_cell.angle_beta   90.00
_cell.angle_gamma   90.00
#
_symmetry.space_group_name_H-M   'P 1'
#
loop_
_entity.id
_entity.type
_entity.pdbx_description
1 polymer ?
#
loop_
_entity_poly.entity_id
_entity_poly.type
_entity_poly.pdbx_seq_one_letter_code
_entity_poly.pdbx_strand_id
1 'polypeptide(L)'
;MDLKGAVDFVKGWRAAEKIPGDDRLTNEQLAKFAQDLQKKVDEFSVKPERVAWGQYGAATPKQWDADARPIPYSGKAGDEPGWKMAKAMSENGDGKVFYISDTPAGQLLNAGRFRDAVAAAAGGKDEKAGKELASTLIDGPQKSDGTRSRYAIDNIPAINDQVSDKLMRQTARGDVRTITPAAETDKVFVSTELPALLQTPRVTAINGIPKEELNRTLKETGSVEAVNSKVAKASAELLDGTRYTLTADKTMIAAVDGNKLMAGSGVKLPEVPADAPDVKVLAVKIHSRSEVKDLAAAQAAAPQAAPAEAPERKGAAAAPREVPRTAEAAAEPPARTAARDARPAEPVQGTRPAPEQPGQPAPAPAGRAQAFAQEAPGEAVRRHPELAGTYAAVAAVEKRTQAAGLTPEQRAIVMERVRANAQNSIAQGHVPEVKVREQVEVRAERKEERQLSR
;
A
#
# COMPACT_ATOMS: atom_id res chain seq x y z
N MET A 1 15.14 2.41 23.72
CA MET A 1 16.22 2.94 22.87
C MET A 1 15.88 4.38 22.49
N ASP A 2 16.86 5.26 22.29
CA ASP A 2 16.64 6.67 21.94
C ASP A 2 17.04 7.01 20.50
N LEU A 3 16.65 8.20 20.03
CA LEU A 3 17.00 8.70 18.69
C LEU A 3 18.52 8.83 18.50
N LYS A 4 19.27 9.18 19.56
CA LYS A 4 20.73 9.32 19.48
C LYS A 4 21.37 7.98 19.13
N GLY A 5 21.01 6.90 19.81
CA GLY A 5 21.52 5.56 19.50
C GLY A 5 21.19 5.07 18.09
N ALA A 6 20.04 5.47 17.51
CA ALA A 6 19.71 5.13 16.13
C ALA A 6 20.55 5.93 15.12
N VAL A 7 20.70 7.24 15.34
CA VAL A 7 21.53 8.12 14.50
C VAL A 7 23.00 7.72 14.57
N ASP A 8 23.52 7.39 15.76
CA ASP A 8 24.91 6.99 15.95
C ASP A 8 25.19 5.62 15.31
N PHE A 9 24.26 4.66 15.39
CA PHE A 9 24.34 3.41 14.66
C PHE A 9 24.45 3.64 13.15
N VAL A 10 23.55 4.45 12.57
CA VAL A 10 23.55 4.73 11.13
C VAL A 10 24.84 5.42 10.68
N LYS A 11 25.32 6.41 11.44
CA LYS A 11 26.59 7.10 11.16
C LYS A 11 27.81 6.19 11.28
N GLY A 12 27.81 5.26 12.24
CA GLY A 12 28.88 4.29 12.45
C GLY A 12 28.88 3.13 11.46
N TRP A 13 27.76 2.85 10.78
CA TRP A 13 27.55 1.62 10.01
C TRP A 13 28.61 1.41 8.90
N ARG A 14 28.91 2.45 8.09
CA ARG A 14 29.95 2.34 7.03
C ARG A 14 31.32 1.95 7.59
N ALA A 15 31.70 2.50 8.74
CA ALA A 15 32.98 2.20 9.39
C ALA A 15 32.99 0.78 9.99
N ALA A 16 31.89 0.36 10.62
CA ALA A 16 31.73 -1.01 11.15
C ALA A 16 31.85 -2.07 10.04
N GLU A 17 31.25 -1.80 8.88
CA GLU A 17 31.30 -2.68 7.70
C GLU A 17 32.52 -2.46 6.80
N LYS A 18 33.49 -1.64 7.24
CA LYS A 18 34.75 -1.36 6.54
C LYS A 18 34.56 -0.87 5.09
N ILE A 19 33.48 -0.14 4.83
CA ILE A 19 33.16 0.41 3.51
C ILE A 19 34.01 1.69 3.32
N PRO A 20 34.98 1.69 2.39
CA PRO A 20 35.86 2.82 2.17
C PRO A 20 35.15 3.94 1.40
N GLY A 21 35.67 5.16 1.53
CA GLY A 21 35.24 6.32 0.75
C GLY A 21 33.85 6.86 1.10
N ASP A 22 33.49 7.92 0.41
CA ASP A 22 32.24 8.67 0.55
C ASP A 22 31.30 8.45 -0.65
N ASP A 23 31.49 7.39 -1.44
CA ASP A 23 30.61 7.08 -2.57
C ASP A 23 29.29 6.43 -2.12
N ARG A 24 28.29 6.49 -3.00
CA ARG A 24 27.01 5.79 -2.87
C ARG A 24 27.22 4.29 -2.65
N LEU A 25 26.42 3.68 -1.76
CA LEU A 25 26.45 2.24 -1.53
C LEU A 25 26.06 1.46 -2.79
N THR A 26 26.78 0.37 -3.07
CA THR A 26 26.38 -0.62 -4.08
C THR A 26 25.08 -1.33 -3.67
N ASN A 27 24.39 -1.98 -4.61
CA ASN A 27 23.14 -2.69 -4.30
C ASN A 27 23.30 -3.75 -3.20
N GLU A 28 24.43 -4.47 -3.16
CA GLU A 28 24.73 -5.45 -2.11
C GLU A 28 24.93 -4.79 -0.74
N GLN A 29 25.71 -3.71 -0.68
CA GLN A 29 25.90 -2.94 0.53
C GLN A 29 24.59 -2.29 1.01
N LEU A 30 23.76 -1.81 0.07
CA LEU A 30 22.46 -1.21 0.36
C LEU A 30 21.46 -2.24 0.89
N ALA A 31 21.45 -3.46 0.35
CA ALA A 31 20.64 -4.57 0.85
C ALA A 31 21.05 -4.97 2.27
N LYS A 32 22.36 -5.07 2.54
CA LYS A 32 22.84 -5.33 3.91
C LYS A 32 22.54 -4.17 4.86
N PHE A 33 22.73 -2.92 4.43
CA PHE A 33 22.37 -1.73 5.21
C PHE A 33 20.89 -1.72 5.54
N ALA A 34 20.01 -2.04 4.59
CA ALA A 34 18.58 -2.16 4.81
C ALA A 34 18.27 -3.20 5.89
N GLN A 35 18.85 -4.41 5.81
CA GLN A 35 18.64 -5.46 6.82
C GLN A 35 19.15 -5.08 8.21
N ASP A 36 20.30 -4.43 8.31
CA ASP A 36 20.86 -4.02 9.61
C ASP A 36 20.12 -2.81 10.19
N LEU A 37 19.64 -1.90 9.34
CA LEU A 37 18.74 -0.81 9.71
C LEU A 37 17.39 -1.34 10.21
N GLN A 38 16.82 -2.35 9.53
CA GLN A 38 15.61 -3.03 9.98
C GLN A 38 15.78 -3.62 11.39
N LYS A 39 16.86 -4.38 11.64
CA LYS A 39 17.16 -4.91 12.98
C LYS A 39 17.24 -3.80 14.03
N LYS A 40 17.86 -2.66 13.67
CA LYS A 40 18.01 -1.53 14.60
C LYS A 40 16.70 -0.80 14.89
N VAL A 41 15.84 -0.64 13.89
CA VAL A 41 14.49 -0.10 14.08
C VAL A 41 13.62 -1.08 14.88
N ASP A 42 13.89 -2.39 14.80
CA ASP A 42 13.19 -3.39 15.59
C ASP A 42 13.44 -3.32 17.11
N GLU A 43 14.49 -2.62 17.56
CA GLU A 43 14.71 -2.28 18.97
C GLU A 43 13.72 -1.22 19.50
N PHE A 44 12.98 -0.53 18.62
CA PHE A 44 11.97 0.46 19.00
C PHE A 44 10.59 -0.19 19.27
N SER A 45 9.93 0.35 20.30
CA SER A 45 8.57 -0.03 20.68
C SER A 45 7.55 0.43 19.64
N VAL A 46 6.56 -0.43 19.38
CA VAL A 46 5.32 -0.10 18.64
C VAL A 46 4.12 0.07 19.58
N LYS A 47 4.33 0.08 20.90
CA LYS A 47 3.32 0.54 21.86
C LYS A 47 3.30 2.08 21.86
N PRO A 48 2.14 2.71 22.11
CA PRO A 48 2.06 4.17 22.16
C PRO A 48 2.83 4.71 23.37
N GLU A 49 3.72 5.67 23.10
CA GLU A 49 4.60 6.33 24.06
C GLU A 49 5.13 7.63 23.43
N ARG A 50 4.85 8.77 24.04
CA ARG A 50 5.41 10.05 23.60
C ARG A 50 6.84 10.19 24.08
N VAL A 51 7.76 10.24 23.13
CA VAL A 51 9.19 10.36 23.40
C VAL A 51 9.64 11.81 23.20
N ALA A 52 10.54 12.27 24.06
CA ALA A 52 10.99 13.67 24.12
C ALA A 52 11.55 14.22 22.79
N TRP A 53 12.01 13.35 21.90
CA TRP A 53 12.61 13.67 20.59
C TRP A 53 11.65 13.49 19.41
N GLY A 54 10.42 13.02 19.63
CA GLY A 54 9.41 12.84 18.59
C GLY A 54 8.65 14.12 18.26
N GLN A 55 7.70 14.02 17.32
CA GLN A 55 6.92 15.14 16.79
C GLN A 55 6.20 16.00 17.86
N TYR A 56 5.95 15.43 19.04
CA TYR A 56 5.24 16.06 20.15
C TYR A 56 6.13 16.69 21.22
N GLY A 57 7.43 16.38 21.21
CA GLY A 57 8.35 16.71 22.29
C GLY A 57 7.96 16.10 23.65
N ALA A 58 8.69 16.48 24.70
CA ALA A 58 8.39 16.04 26.07
C ALA A 58 7.20 16.76 26.73
N ALA A 59 6.72 17.85 26.12
CA ALA A 59 5.86 18.84 26.79
C ALA A 59 4.36 18.48 26.85
N THR A 60 3.92 17.42 26.16
CA THR A 60 2.55 16.91 26.27
C THR A 60 2.54 15.40 26.53
N PRO A 61 2.83 14.97 27.77
CA PRO A 61 2.64 13.58 28.19
C PRO A 61 1.20 13.16 27.92
N LYS A 62 1.03 12.02 27.23
CA LYS A 62 -0.25 11.36 27.05
C LYS A 62 -0.12 9.93 27.54
N GLN A 63 -1.07 9.53 28.37
CA GLN A 63 -1.20 8.14 28.78
C GLN A 63 -2.20 7.44 27.85
N TRP A 64 -1.89 6.19 27.52
CA TRP A 64 -2.77 5.29 26.81
C TRP A 64 -3.08 4.09 27.69
N ASP A 65 -4.26 3.52 27.50
CA ASP A 65 -4.66 2.30 28.18
C ASP A 65 -3.76 1.13 27.77
N ALA A 66 -3.58 0.16 28.67
CA ALA A 66 -2.84 -1.07 28.34
C ALA A 66 -3.49 -1.84 27.18
N ASP A 67 -4.80 -1.64 26.96
CA ASP A 67 -5.56 -2.12 25.81
C ASP A 67 -5.99 -1.02 24.82
N ALA A 68 -5.21 0.07 24.70
CA ALA A 68 -5.32 1.02 23.59
C ALA A 68 -5.09 0.36 22.22
N ARG A 69 -5.92 0.67 21.22
CA ARG A 69 -5.92 0.02 19.89
C ARG A 69 -5.39 0.95 18.79
N PRO A 70 -4.63 0.43 17.80
CA PRO A 70 -4.23 1.24 16.66
C PRO A 70 -5.44 1.62 15.79
N ILE A 71 -5.41 2.81 15.23
CA ILE A 71 -6.28 3.25 14.13
C ILE A 71 -5.43 3.33 12.85
N PRO A 72 -5.46 2.29 11.99
CA PRO A 72 -4.87 2.34 10.65
C PRO A 72 -5.56 3.40 9.79
N TYR A 73 -4.82 4.04 8.88
CA TYR A 73 -5.35 5.01 7.94
C TYR A 73 -4.67 4.89 6.58
N SER A 74 -5.37 5.30 5.51
CA SER A 74 -4.78 5.44 4.18
C SER A 74 -5.60 6.36 3.30
N GLY A 75 -4.93 7.16 2.48
CA GLY A 75 -5.57 8.12 1.58
C GLY A 75 -6.31 9.23 2.33
N LYS A 76 -7.49 9.59 1.83
CA LYS A 76 -8.38 10.61 2.39
C LYS A 76 -9.67 10.01 2.92
N ALA A 77 -10.32 10.73 3.83
CA ALA A 77 -11.74 10.57 4.17
C ALA A 77 -12.46 11.87 3.82
N GLY A 78 -13.34 11.82 2.81
CA GLY A 78 -13.80 13.04 2.14
C GLY A 78 -12.61 13.82 1.57
N ASP A 79 -12.52 15.12 1.87
CA ASP A 79 -11.40 15.97 1.45
C ASP A 79 -10.19 15.92 2.39
N GLU A 80 -10.35 15.41 3.62
CA GLU A 80 -9.31 15.44 4.66
C GLU A 80 -8.36 14.21 4.59
N PRO A 81 -7.04 14.39 4.76
CA PRO A 81 -6.11 13.27 4.88
C PRO A 81 -6.42 12.39 6.11
N GLY A 82 -6.52 11.07 5.93
CA GLY A 82 -6.92 10.14 7.01
C GLY A 82 -5.99 10.19 8.24
N TRP A 83 -4.71 10.52 8.04
CA TRP A 83 -3.75 10.69 9.12
C TRP A 83 -4.09 11.85 10.07
N LYS A 84 -4.70 12.94 9.57
CA LYS A 84 -5.13 14.06 10.43
C LYS A 84 -6.28 13.62 11.35
N MET A 85 -7.20 12.81 10.84
CA MET A 85 -8.28 12.25 11.64
C MET A 85 -7.75 11.27 12.69
N ALA A 86 -6.86 10.35 12.30
CA ALA A 86 -6.25 9.39 13.23
C ALA A 86 -5.48 10.10 14.36
N LYS A 87 -4.73 11.15 14.00
CA LYS A 87 -4.06 12.06 14.95
C LYS A 87 -5.04 12.73 15.90
N ALA A 88 -6.08 13.38 15.39
CA ALA A 88 -7.06 14.10 16.21
C ALA A 88 -7.89 13.16 17.11
N MET A 89 -8.22 11.95 16.64
CA MET A 89 -8.88 10.91 17.44
C MET A 89 -7.98 10.39 18.55
N SER A 90 -6.69 10.15 18.28
CA SER A 90 -5.72 9.79 19.32
C SER A 90 -5.58 10.91 20.34
N GLU A 91 -5.28 12.14 19.90
CA GLU A 91 -4.97 13.27 20.76
C GLU A 91 -6.10 13.62 21.73
N ASN A 92 -7.32 13.75 21.23
CA ASN A 92 -8.48 14.11 22.06
C ASN A 92 -9.12 12.91 22.76
N GLY A 93 -8.87 11.69 22.28
CA GLY A 93 -9.39 10.46 22.88
C GLY A 93 -8.86 10.22 24.29
N ASP A 94 -9.60 9.43 25.07
CA ASP A 94 -9.34 9.08 26.47
C ASP A 94 -8.19 8.08 26.69
N GLY A 95 -7.32 7.89 25.68
CA GLY A 95 -6.21 6.94 25.73
C GLY A 95 -6.53 5.55 25.19
N LYS A 96 -7.76 5.27 24.74
CA LYS A 96 -8.16 3.97 24.17
C LYS A 96 -7.74 3.73 22.72
N VAL A 97 -7.28 4.76 22.02
CA VAL A 97 -6.85 4.68 20.62
C VAL A 97 -5.57 5.45 20.39
N PHE A 98 -4.78 5.00 19.42
CA PHE A 98 -3.53 5.62 19.00
C PHE A 98 -3.27 5.40 17.51
N TYR A 99 -2.34 6.14 16.91
CA TYR A 99 -1.88 5.92 15.54
C TYR A 99 -0.35 5.71 15.50
N ILE A 100 0.20 5.33 14.34
CA ILE A 100 1.61 4.92 14.22
C ILE A 100 2.60 5.95 14.81
N SER A 101 2.37 7.25 14.61
CA SER A 101 3.26 8.32 15.13
C SER A 101 3.05 8.65 16.62
N ASP A 102 2.18 7.95 17.34
CA ASP A 102 2.20 7.93 18.81
C ASP A 102 3.21 6.93 19.37
N THR A 103 3.80 6.07 18.53
CA THR A 103 4.77 5.03 18.95
C THR A 103 6.21 5.51 18.76
N PRO A 104 7.19 5.05 19.57
CA PRO A 104 8.59 5.38 19.36
C PRO A 104 9.10 4.97 17.96
N ALA A 105 8.68 3.81 17.45
CA ALA A 105 9.05 3.37 16.10
C ALA A 105 8.48 4.29 15.00
N GLY A 106 7.21 4.68 15.09
CA GLY A 106 6.59 5.60 14.13
C GLY A 106 7.08 7.05 14.24
N GLN A 107 7.49 7.49 15.42
CA GLN A 107 8.17 8.78 15.60
C GLN A 107 9.55 8.77 14.95
N LEU A 108 10.28 7.64 14.99
CA LEU A 108 11.57 7.49 14.31
C LEU A 108 11.44 7.60 12.78
N LEU A 109 10.39 7.02 12.18
CA LEU A 109 10.10 7.14 10.73
C LEU A 109 10.00 8.60 10.25
N ASN A 110 9.64 9.53 11.13
CA ASN A 110 9.43 10.95 10.82
C ASN A 110 10.57 11.85 11.35
N ALA A 111 11.56 11.30 12.05
CA ALA A 111 12.65 12.06 12.64
C ALA A 111 13.65 12.50 11.55
N GLY A 112 13.67 13.80 11.22
CA GLY A 112 14.59 14.37 10.20
C GLY A 112 16.04 13.93 10.40
N ARG A 113 16.59 14.09 11.61
CA ARG A 113 17.97 13.67 11.96
C ARG A 113 18.28 12.20 11.68
N PHE A 114 17.28 11.32 11.72
CA PHE A 114 17.44 9.90 11.37
C PHE A 114 17.40 9.72 9.85
N ARG A 115 16.45 10.35 9.15
CA ARG A 115 16.38 10.37 7.68
C ARG A 115 17.66 10.93 7.05
N ASP A 116 18.19 12.02 7.59
CA ASP A 116 19.44 12.67 7.14
C ASP A 116 20.65 11.74 7.35
N ALA A 117 20.70 11.02 8.48
CA ALA A 117 21.75 10.04 8.73
C ALA A 117 21.68 8.87 7.75
N VAL A 118 20.47 8.34 7.46
CA VAL A 118 20.26 7.27 6.47
C VAL A 118 20.64 7.74 5.08
N ALA A 119 20.31 8.98 4.71
CA ALA A 119 20.69 9.59 3.44
C ALA A 119 22.21 9.69 3.27
N ALA A 120 22.92 10.21 4.29
CA ALA A 120 24.37 10.31 4.29
C ALA A 120 25.06 8.93 4.25
N ALA A 121 24.54 7.93 4.98
CA ALA A 121 25.08 6.58 4.97
C ALA A 121 24.93 5.90 3.59
N ALA A 122 23.77 6.08 2.94
CA ALA A 122 23.42 5.43 1.69
C ALA A 122 24.00 6.13 0.44
N GLY A 123 23.91 7.46 0.36
CA GLY A 123 24.38 8.26 -0.79
C GLY A 123 25.82 8.77 -0.69
N GLY A 124 26.37 8.85 0.53
CA GLY A 124 27.68 9.44 0.75
C GLY A 124 27.71 10.93 0.38
N LYS A 125 28.63 11.36 -0.50
CA LYS A 125 28.74 12.74 -0.99
C LYS A 125 27.63 13.18 -1.94
N ASP A 126 26.90 12.24 -2.56
CA ASP A 126 25.74 12.56 -3.38
C ASP A 126 24.51 12.75 -2.48
N GLU A 127 24.31 13.98 -2.02
CA GLU A 127 23.18 14.34 -1.14
C GLU A 127 21.81 14.05 -1.79
N LYS A 128 21.71 14.23 -3.12
CA LYS A 128 20.45 14.00 -3.84
C LYS A 128 20.14 12.50 -3.91
N ALA A 129 21.08 11.69 -4.38
CA ALA A 129 20.91 10.23 -4.39
C ALA A 129 20.77 9.68 -2.97
N GLY A 130 21.42 10.29 -1.98
CA GLY A 130 21.24 9.96 -0.56
C GLY A 130 19.80 10.12 -0.09
N LYS A 131 19.16 11.25 -0.40
CA LYS A 131 17.74 11.49 -0.07
C LYS A 131 16.80 10.53 -0.80
N GLU A 132 17.05 10.26 -2.08
CA GLU A 132 16.29 9.28 -2.88
C GLU A 132 16.42 7.85 -2.33
N LEU A 133 17.63 7.47 -1.90
CA LEU A 133 17.90 6.18 -1.25
C LEU A 133 17.28 6.09 0.14
N ALA A 134 17.33 7.16 0.95
CA ALA A 134 16.68 7.17 2.26
C ALA A 134 15.16 7.02 2.15
N SER A 135 14.53 7.69 1.18
CA SER A 135 13.11 7.50 0.86
C SER A 135 12.84 6.07 0.38
N THR A 136 13.67 5.52 -0.50
CA THR A 136 13.58 4.12 -0.96
C THR A 136 13.65 3.13 0.21
N LEU A 137 14.59 3.31 1.14
CA LEU A 137 14.78 2.46 2.31
C LEU A 137 13.63 2.58 3.31
N ILE A 138 13.20 3.81 3.63
CA ILE A 138 12.25 4.07 4.70
C ILE A 138 10.81 3.94 4.19
N ASP A 139 10.47 4.65 3.11
CA ASP A 139 9.10 4.78 2.60
C ASP A 139 8.78 3.79 1.48
N GLY A 140 9.79 3.17 0.86
CA GLY A 140 9.64 2.26 -0.29
C GLY A 140 9.68 3.02 -1.62
N PRO A 141 10.27 2.45 -2.69
CA PRO A 141 10.42 3.15 -3.96
C PRO A 141 9.06 3.37 -4.65
N GLN A 142 8.92 4.55 -5.24
CA GLN A 142 7.88 4.85 -6.23
C GLN A 142 8.30 4.26 -7.57
N LYS A 143 7.36 3.57 -8.24
CA LYS A 143 7.53 3.05 -9.60
C LYS A 143 7.09 4.11 -10.62
N SER A 144 7.42 3.87 -11.88
CA SER A 144 7.07 4.76 -13.02
C SER A 144 5.57 4.90 -13.26
N ASP A 145 4.74 3.98 -12.75
CA ASP A 145 3.28 4.04 -12.82
C ASP A 145 2.64 4.81 -11.65
N GLY A 146 3.45 5.44 -10.79
CA GLY A 146 2.99 6.14 -9.59
C GLY A 146 2.64 5.22 -8.42
N THR A 147 2.80 3.90 -8.56
CA THR A 147 2.58 2.94 -7.47
C THR A 147 3.83 2.74 -6.62
N ARG A 148 3.62 2.54 -5.33
CA ARG A 148 4.65 2.22 -4.34
C ARG A 148 5.02 0.73 -4.37
N SER A 149 6.27 0.41 -4.03
CA SER A 149 6.69 -0.92 -3.57
C SER A 149 6.74 -1.01 -2.04
N ARG A 150 6.25 -2.11 -1.47
CA ARG A 150 6.44 -2.45 -0.04
C ARG A 150 7.84 -3.01 0.30
N TYR A 151 8.70 -3.13 -0.70
CA TYR A 151 10.08 -3.59 -0.58
C TYR A 151 11.03 -2.47 -1.01
N ALA A 152 11.97 -2.14 -0.14
CA ALA A 152 13.00 -1.13 -0.40
C ALA A 152 14.00 -1.58 -1.46
N ILE A 153 14.49 -2.81 -1.32
CA ILE A 153 15.44 -3.45 -2.23
C ILE A 153 15.24 -4.97 -2.20
N ASP A 154 15.23 -5.60 -3.37
CA ASP A 154 14.87 -7.01 -3.56
C ASP A 154 13.58 -7.40 -2.81
N ASN A 155 13.67 -8.29 -1.82
CA ASN A 155 12.56 -8.73 -0.97
C ASN A 155 12.65 -8.17 0.46
N ILE A 156 13.48 -7.16 0.71
CA ILE A 156 13.64 -6.52 2.02
C ILE A 156 12.56 -5.43 2.16
N PRO A 157 11.63 -5.53 3.13
CA PRO A 157 10.59 -4.52 3.31
C PRO A 157 11.14 -3.10 3.48
N ALA A 158 10.39 -2.08 3.09
CA ALA A 158 10.72 -0.73 3.52
C ALA A 158 10.53 -0.61 5.04
N ILE A 159 11.28 0.28 5.71
CA ILE A 159 11.21 0.41 7.18
C ILE A 159 9.77 0.74 7.64
N ASN A 160 9.04 1.55 6.88
CA ASN A 160 7.64 1.87 7.15
C ASN A 160 6.73 0.61 7.14
N ASP A 161 6.88 -0.28 6.15
CA ASP A 161 6.14 -1.57 6.14
C ASP A 161 6.53 -2.47 7.31
N GLN A 162 7.82 -2.55 7.64
CA GLN A 162 8.29 -3.34 8.78
C GLN A 162 7.65 -2.86 10.09
N VAL A 163 7.67 -1.54 10.34
CA VAL A 163 7.06 -0.94 11.54
C VAL A 163 5.55 -1.13 11.55
N SER A 164 4.87 -0.97 10.42
CA SER A 164 3.42 -1.18 10.28
C SER A 164 2.99 -2.64 10.47
N ASP A 165 3.70 -3.62 9.89
CA ASP A 165 3.43 -5.05 10.10
C ASP A 165 3.60 -5.43 11.59
N LYS A 166 4.71 -5.01 12.20
CA LYS A 166 5.00 -5.20 13.62
C LYS A 166 3.94 -4.55 14.50
N LEU A 167 3.56 -3.30 14.21
CA LEU A 167 2.52 -2.56 14.91
C LEU A 167 1.21 -3.35 14.94
N MET A 168 0.72 -3.80 13.77
CA MET A 168 -0.53 -4.57 13.71
C MET A 168 -0.43 -5.88 14.48
N ARG A 169 0.61 -6.69 14.24
CA ARG A 169 0.76 -8.00 14.91
C ARG A 169 0.85 -7.87 16.44
N GLN A 170 1.57 -6.87 16.93
CA GLN A 170 1.83 -6.70 18.37
C GLN A 170 0.70 -5.98 19.12
N THR A 171 -0.06 -5.09 18.47
CA THR A 171 -1.01 -4.19 19.17
C THR A 171 -2.47 -4.32 18.75
N ALA A 172 -2.77 -4.81 17.55
CA ALA A 172 -4.16 -4.96 17.08
C ALA A 172 -4.86 -6.14 17.78
N ARG A 173 -6.12 -5.93 18.17
CA ARG A 173 -7.02 -6.94 18.77
C ARG A 173 -8.48 -6.53 18.66
N GLY A 174 -9.38 -7.50 18.82
CA GLY A 174 -10.81 -7.30 18.72
C GLY A 174 -11.21 -6.81 17.34
N ASP A 175 -12.24 -5.97 17.29
CA ASP A 175 -12.63 -5.24 16.09
C ASP A 175 -11.73 -4.01 15.90
N VAL A 176 -11.01 -3.98 14.78
CA VAL A 176 -10.06 -2.92 14.41
C VAL A 176 -10.74 -1.92 13.49
N ARG A 177 -10.76 -0.65 13.89
CA ARG A 177 -11.42 0.44 13.16
C ARG A 177 -10.40 1.24 12.37
N THR A 178 -10.68 1.47 11.09
CA THR A 178 -9.72 2.04 10.13
C THR A 178 -10.28 3.27 9.43
N ILE A 179 -9.41 4.21 9.07
CA ILE A 179 -9.71 5.42 8.29
C ILE A 179 -9.16 5.24 6.88
N THR A 180 -9.81 4.34 6.13
CA THR A 180 -9.31 3.78 4.86
C THR A 180 -10.37 3.76 3.74
N PRO A 181 -11.28 4.75 3.60
CA PRO A 181 -12.35 4.68 2.60
C PRO A 181 -11.83 4.86 1.16
N ALA A 182 -10.66 5.45 0.99
CA ALA A 182 -9.95 5.63 -0.28
C ALA A 182 -8.54 4.98 -0.24
N ALA A 183 -8.44 3.76 0.29
CA ALA A 183 -7.16 3.07 0.39
C ALA A 183 -6.75 2.39 -0.92
N GLU A 184 -5.73 2.94 -1.58
CA GLU A 184 -5.09 2.38 -2.77
C GLU A 184 -4.26 1.12 -2.44
N THR A 185 -4.16 0.19 -3.39
CA THR A 185 -3.64 -1.19 -3.19
C THR A 185 -2.13 -1.28 -2.94
N ASP A 186 -1.37 -0.28 -3.36
CA ASP A 186 0.09 -0.17 -3.23
C ASP A 186 0.54 0.47 -1.91
N LYS A 187 -0.37 1.14 -1.20
CA LYS A 187 -0.08 1.87 0.04
C LYS A 187 0.10 0.90 1.22
N VAL A 188 0.75 1.39 2.28
CA VAL A 188 1.14 0.60 3.47
C VAL A 188 -0.04 -0.16 4.07
N PHE A 189 -1.22 0.49 4.18
CA PHE A 189 -2.40 -0.17 4.73
C PHE A 189 -2.77 -1.45 3.96
N VAL A 190 -2.93 -1.38 2.63
CA VAL A 190 -3.42 -2.52 1.85
C VAL A 190 -2.33 -3.55 1.59
N SER A 191 -1.12 -3.09 1.27
CA SER A 191 0.00 -3.97 0.92
C SER A 191 0.63 -4.67 2.13
N THR A 192 0.45 -4.14 3.34
CA THR A 192 1.14 -4.60 4.55
C THR A 192 0.22 -4.77 5.76
N GLU A 193 -0.50 -3.73 6.20
CA GLU A 193 -1.26 -3.77 7.47
C GLU A 193 -2.48 -4.70 7.40
N LEU A 194 -3.28 -4.64 6.34
CA LEU A 194 -4.45 -5.48 6.13
C LEU A 194 -4.07 -6.99 6.11
N PRO A 195 -3.06 -7.45 5.36
CA PRO A 195 -2.52 -8.81 5.50
C PRO A 195 -2.09 -9.16 6.93
N ALA A 196 -1.43 -8.25 7.66
CA ALA A 196 -1.01 -8.50 9.04
C ALA A 196 -2.22 -8.64 10.00
N LEU A 197 -3.27 -7.83 9.83
CA LEU A 197 -4.52 -7.90 10.59
C LEU A 197 -5.24 -9.24 10.37
N LEU A 198 -5.37 -9.69 9.12
CA LEU A 198 -6.00 -10.98 8.77
C LEU A 198 -5.27 -12.18 9.38
N GLN A 199 -3.95 -12.09 9.53
CA GLN A 199 -3.09 -13.12 10.13
C GLN A 199 -3.00 -13.01 11.66
N THR A 200 -3.42 -11.91 12.27
CA THR A 200 -3.26 -11.69 13.71
C THR A 200 -4.37 -12.45 14.48
N PRO A 201 -4.06 -13.41 15.36
CA PRO A 201 -5.08 -14.22 16.02
C PRO A 201 -6.06 -13.41 16.88
N ARG A 202 -5.54 -12.37 17.55
CA ARG A 202 -6.31 -11.51 18.48
C ARG A 202 -7.29 -10.55 17.79
N VAL A 203 -7.17 -10.32 16.49
CA VAL A 203 -8.14 -9.54 15.70
C VAL A 203 -9.37 -10.41 15.44
N THR A 204 -10.57 -9.91 15.67
CA THR A 204 -11.83 -10.63 15.47
C THR A 204 -12.64 -10.05 14.31
N ALA A 205 -12.49 -8.76 14.03
CA ALA A 205 -13.16 -8.07 12.94
C ALA A 205 -12.33 -6.87 12.45
N ILE A 206 -12.67 -6.35 11.27
CA ILE A 206 -12.17 -5.07 10.77
C ILE A 206 -13.39 -4.27 10.31
N ASN A 207 -13.58 -3.07 10.87
CA ASN A 207 -14.76 -2.23 10.63
C ASN A 207 -16.09 -2.98 10.85
N GLY A 208 -16.15 -3.85 11.86
CA GLY A 208 -17.31 -4.70 12.15
C GLY A 208 -17.49 -5.92 11.24
N ILE A 209 -16.72 -6.06 10.15
CA ILE A 209 -16.75 -7.26 9.30
C ILE A 209 -15.94 -8.38 9.98
N PRO A 210 -16.52 -9.57 10.25
CA PRO A 210 -15.80 -10.68 10.87
C PRO A 210 -14.55 -11.08 10.08
N LYS A 211 -13.44 -11.32 10.77
CA LYS A 211 -12.16 -11.71 10.14
C LYS A 211 -12.30 -12.99 9.32
N GLU A 212 -13.21 -13.88 9.70
CA GLU A 212 -13.53 -15.13 9.02
C GLU A 212 -14.18 -14.88 7.65
N GLU A 213 -14.99 -13.83 7.50
CA GLU A 213 -15.56 -13.42 6.20
C GLU A 213 -14.50 -12.79 5.29
N LEU A 214 -13.62 -11.97 5.86
CA LEU A 214 -12.51 -11.35 5.12
C LEU A 214 -11.50 -12.42 4.64
N ASN A 215 -11.17 -13.39 5.50
CA ASN A 215 -10.34 -14.55 5.14
C ASN A 215 -11.03 -15.47 4.13
N ARG A 216 -12.36 -15.65 4.21
CA ARG A 216 -13.14 -16.35 3.17
C ARG A 216 -13.03 -15.62 1.83
N THR A 217 -13.24 -14.31 1.82
CA THR A 217 -13.10 -13.47 0.61
C THR A 217 -11.70 -13.61 0.00
N LEU A 218 -10.64 -13.57 0.83
CA LEU A 218 -9.27 -13.77 0.38
C LEU A 218 -9.06 -15.16 -0.22
N LYS A 219 -9.59 -16.21 0.40
CA LYS A 219 -9.48 -17.60 -0.07
C LYS A 219 -10.24 -17.83 -1.39
N GLU A 220 -11.43 -17.27 -1.53
CA GLU A 220 -12.30 -17.44 -2.71
C GLU A 220 -11.81 -16.64 -3.93
N THR A 221 -11.20 -15.47 -3.70
CA THR A 221 -10.77 -14.55 -4.78
C THR A 221 -9.27 -14.54 -5.06
N GLY A 222 -8.45 -15.05 -4.13
CA GLY A 222 -6.99 -14.88 -4.15
C GLY A 222 -6.50 -13.43 -3.99
N SER A 223 -7.39 -12.48 -3.71
CA SER A 223 -7.12 -11.04 -3.89
C SER A 223 -7.28 -10.22 -2.61
N VAL A 224 -6.19 -9.59 -2.17
CA VAL A 224 -6.21 -8.59 -1.09
C VAL A 224 -6.99 -7.33 -1.49
N GLU A 225 -7.06 -6.99 -2.78
CA GLU A 225 -7.89 -5.87 -3.28
C GLU A 225 -9.39 -6.14 -3.05
N ALA A 226 -9.85 -7.38 -3.22
CA ALA A 226 -11.24 -7.75 -2.96
C ALA A 226 -11.60 -7.61 -1.47
N VAL A 227 -10.66 -7.96 -0.57
CA VAL A 227 -10.80 -7.72 0.87
C VAL A 227 -10.79 -6.22 1.18
N ASN A 228 -9.84 -5.48 0.61
CA ASN A 228 -9.75 -4.02 0.78
C ASN A 228 -11.02 -3.31 0.33
N SER A 229 -11.63 -3.73 -0.78
CA SER A 229 -12.90 -3.17 -1.27
C SER A 229 -14.03 -3.27 -0.25
N LYS A 230 -14.12 -4.40 0.49
CA LYS A 230 -15.06 -4.56 1.62
C LYS A 230 -14.70 -3.65 2.79
N VAL A 231 -13.44 -3.65 3.21
CA VAL A 231 -12.95 -2.89 4.38
C VAL A 231 -13.05 -1.38 4.16
N ALA A 232 -12.73 -0.89 2.97
CA ALA A 232 -12.84 0.51 2.57
C ALA A 232 -14.30 0.96 2.50
N LYS A 233 -15.21 0.15 1.96
CA LYS A 233 -16.65 0.44 1.98
C LYS A 233 -17.19 0.57 3.40
N ALA A 234 -16.88 -0.39 4.29
CA ALA A 234 -17.29 -0.31 5.69
C ALA A 234 -16.65 0.89 6.43
N SER A 235 -15.39 1.21 6.13
CA SER A 235 -14.74 2.44 6.63
C SER A 235 -15.50 3.69 6.19
N ALA A 236 -15.91 3.78 4.92
CA ALA A 236 -16.69 4.90 4.41
C ALA A 236 -18.06 5.03 5.09
N GLU A 237 -18.80 3.94 5.23
CA GLU A 237 -20.11 3.91 5.91
C GLU A 237 -20.01 4.33 7.38
N LEU A 238 -18.92 3.95 8.07
CA LEU A 238 -18.63 4.33 9.45
C LEU A 238 -18.16 5.79 9.61
N LEU A 239 -17.49 6.35 8.61
CA LEU A 239 -16.96 7.72 8.60
C LEU A 239 -17.97 8.77 8.11
N ASP A 240 -18.89 8.40 7.22
CA ASP A 240 -19.84 9.35 6.63
C ASP A 240 -20.71 10.04 7.70
N GLY A 241 -20.94 11.34 7.56
CA GLY A 241 -21.64 12.15 8.56
C GLY A 241 -20.84 12.47 9.83
N THR A 242 -19.59 12.01 9.96
CA THR A 242 -18.74 12.32 11.14
C THR A 242 -18.50 13.82 11.24
N ARG A 243 -18.73 14.39 12.43
CA ARG A 243 -18.42 15.80 12.71
C ARG A 243 -16.96 15.98 13.08
N TYR A 244 -16.36 17.09 12.66
CA TYR A 244 -15.02 17.48 13.07
C TYR A 244 -14.88 19.00 13.09
N THR A 245 -13.94 19.52 13.87
CA THR A 245 -13.53 20.92 13.87
C THR A 245 -12.11 21.06 13.36
N LEU A 246 -11.77 22.24 12.83
CA LEU A 246 -10.40 22.57 12.46
C LEU A 246 -9.71 23.42 13.53
N THR A 247 -8.38 23.47 13.50
CA THR A 247 -7.59 24.49 14.20
C THR A 247 -7.90 25.89 13.63
N ALA A 248 -7.62 26.94 14.41
CA ALA A 248 -7.94 28.33 14.02
C ALA A 248 -7.28 28.79 12.70
N ASP A 249 -6.11 28.24 12.36
CA ASP A 249 -5.39 28.44 11.11
C ASP A 249 -5.90 27.56 9.94
N LYS A 250 -6.86 26.67 10.22
CA LYS A 250 -7.49 25.71 9.29
C LYS A 250 -6.53 24.69 8.67
N THR A 251 -5.32 24.52 9.22
CA THR A 251 -4.32 23.58 8.69
C THR A 251 -4.50 22.16 9.22
N MET A 252 -5.04 22.00 10.43
CA MET A 252 -5.16 20.72 11.14
C MET A 252 -6.59 20.47 11.62
N ILE A 253 -6.93 19.20 11.84
CA ILE A 253 -8.17 18.82 12.53
C ILE A 253 -7.94 18.97 14.03
N ALA A 254 -8.81 19.73 14.69
CA ALA A 254 -8.74 20.01 16.13
C ALA A 254 -9.45 18.92 16.95
N ALA A 255 -10.66 18.51 16.56
CA ALA A 255 -11.41 17.42 17.19
C ALA A 255 -12.26 16.65 16.17
N VAL A 256 -12.61 15.40 16.49
CA VAL A 256 -13.41 14.49 15.64
C VAL A 256 -14.40 13.72 16.52
N ASP A 257 -15.68 13.70 16.15
CA ASP A 257 -16.70 12.86 16.76
C ASP A 257 -16.56 11.41 16.24
N GLY A 258 -15.53 10.73 16.73
CA GLY A 258 -15.20 9.37 16.29
C GLY A 258 -16.18 8.29 16.75
N ASN A 259 -17.27 8.63 17.44
CA ASN A 259 -18.17 7.65 18.06
C ASN A 259 -18.87 6.74 17.04
N LYS A 260 -19.24 7.27 15.86
CA LYS A 260 -19.79 6.46 14.77
C LYS A 260 -18.77 5.43 14.28
N LEU A 261 -17.51 5.85 14.06
CA LEU A 261 -16.43 4.96 13.66
C LEU A 261 -16.11 3.88 14.71
N MET A 262 -16.23 4.21 16.00
CA MET A 262 -15.97 3.28 17.10
C MET A 262 -17.21 2.46 17.54
N ALA A 263 -18.39 2.67 16.92
CA ALA A 263 -19.64 2.03 17.34
C ALA A 263 -19.55 0.49 17.34
N GLY A 264 -19.77 -0.14 18.50
CA GLY A 264 -19.66 -1.59 18.69
C GLY A 264 -18.24 -2.10 19.04
N SER A 265 -17.21 -1.24 19.03
CA SER A 265 -15.84 -1.64 19.40
C SER A 265 -15.57 -1.73 20.91
N GLY A 266 -16.47 -1.16 21.73
CA GLY A 266 -16.27 -0.94 23.18
C GLY A 266 -15.54 0.37 23.53
N VAL A 267 -15.11 1.16 22.54
CA VAL A 267 -14.50 2.48 22.75
C VAL A 267 -15.56 3.58 22.55
N LYS A 268 -15.60 4.54 23.49
CA LYS A 268 -16.32 5.82 23.35
C LYS A 268 -15.28 6.94 23.26
N LEU A 269 -15.50 7.93 22.40
CA LEU A 269 -14.65 9.10 22.22
C LEU A 269 -15.41 10.39 22.55
N PRO A 270 -14.72 11.55 22.73
CA PRO A 270 -15.40 12.82 22.86
C PRO A 270 -16.32 13.11 21.66
N GLU A 271 -17.49 13.65 21.94
CA GLU A 271 -18.43 14.12 20.93
C GLU A 271 -18.06 15.55 20.51
N VAL A 272 -18.29 15.90 19.25
CA VAL A 272 -18.18 17.29 18.77
C VAL A 272 -19.60 17.90 18.81
N PRO A 273 -19.85 18.92 19.66
CA PRO A 273 -21.16 19.56 19.78
C PRO A 273 -21.62 20.11 18.42
N ALA A 274 -22.91 20.01 18.14
CA ALA A 274 -23.47 20.46 16.86
C ALA A 274 -23.44 22.00 16.69
N ASP A 275 -23.32 22.73 17.80
CA ASP A 275 -23.23 24.18 17.92
C ASP A 275 -21.79 24.71 18.09
N ALA A 276 -20.78 23.82 18.09
CA ALA A 276 -19.39 24.26 18.17
C ALA A 276 -18.97 25.10 16.93
N PRO A 277 -18.08 26.08 17.10
CA PRO A 277 -17.62 26.92 15.98
C PRO A 277 -16.83 26.10 14.94
N ASP A 278 -16.94 26.50 13.68
CA ASP A 278 -16.28 25.89 12.52
C ASP A 278 -16.47 24.35 12.41
N VAL A 279 -17.59 23.81 12.91
CA VAL A 279 -17.96 22.39 12.72
C VAL A 279 -18.19 22.09 11.25
N LYS A 280 -17.49 21.07 10.77
CA LYS A 280 -17.67 20.44 9.46
C LYS A 280 -18.25 19.05 9.62
N VAL A 281 -18.90 18.58 8.56
CA VAL A 281 -19.43 17.21 8.43
C VAL A 281 -18.67 16.52 7.30
N LEU A 282 -18.15 15.32 7.56
CA LEU A 282 -17.54 14.47 6.55
C LEU A 282 -18.59 13.92 5.59
N ALA A 283 -18.49 14.27 4.32
CA ALA A 283 -19.22 13.61 3.24
C ALA A 283 -18.28 12.60 2.57
N VAL A 284 -18.46 11.31 2.85
CA VAL A 284 -17.59 10.25 2.31
C VAL A 284 -18.29 9.57 1.13
N LYS A 285 -17.92 10.00 -0.08
CA LYS A 285 -18.41 9.39 -1.33
C LYS A 285 -17.94 7.93 -1.42
N ILE A 286 -18.88 6.99 -1.26
CA ILE A 286 -18.67 5.58 -1.57
C ILE A 286 -18.60 5.45 -3.09
N HIS A 287 -17.39 5.41 -3.65
CA HIS A 287 -17.20 5.20 -5.08
C HIS A 287 -17.43 3.73 -5.40
N SER A 288 -18.34 3.45 -6.34
CA SER A 288 -18.54 2.12 -6.89
C SER A 288 -17.35 1.71 -7.78
N ARG A 289 -17.23 0.40 -8.06
CA ARG A 289 -16.04 -0.17 -8.72
C ARG A 289 -15.80 0.33 -10.15
N SER A 290 -16.80 0.94 -10.79
CA SER A 290 -16.69 1.67 -12.06
C SER A 290 -16.05 3.05 -11.88
N GLU A 291 -16.53 3.83 -10.91
CA GLU A 291 -16.14 5.23 -10.72
C GLU A 291 -14.67 5.39 -10.31
N VAL A 292 -14.06 4.39 -9.67
CA VAL A 292 -12.64 4.43 -9.28
C VAL A 292 -11.71 4.38 -10.51
N LYS A 293 -12.08 3.66 -11.58
CA LYS A 293 -11.31 3.67 -12.84
C LYS A 293 -11.42 5.02 -13.55
N ASP A 294 -12.62 5.59 -13.57
CA ASP A 294 -12.87 6.87 -14.23
C ASP A 294 -12.22 8.04 -13.46
N LEU A 295 -12.14 7.97 -12.12
CA LEU A 295 -11.40 8.95 -11.31
C LEU A 295 -9.89 8.90 -11.58
N ALA A 296 -9.30 7.71 -11.72
CA ALA A 296 -7.89 7.57 -12.04
C ALA A 296 -7.56 8.14 -13.44
N ALA A 297 -8.44 7.90 -14.42
CA ALA A 297 -8.33 8.50 -15.75
C ALA A 297 -8.52 10.02 -15.72
N ALA A 298 -9.48 10.54 -14.95
CA ALA A 298 -9.75 11.97 -14.83
C ALA A 298 -8.62 12.73 -14.10
N GLN A 299 -7.99 12.11 -13.09
CA GLN A 299 -6.84 12.69 -12.38
C GLN A 299 -5.57 12.69 -13.24
N ALA A 300 -5.38 11.70 -14.11
CA ALA A 300 -4.31 11.72 -15.11
C ALA A 300 -4.51 12.77 -16.22
N ALA A 301 -5.76 13.24 -16.42
CA ALA A 301 -6.11 14.25 -17.41
C ALA A 301 -6.14 15.71 -16.87
N ALA A 302 -5.99 15.91 -15.55
CA ALA A 302 -5.95 17.23 -14.96
C ALA A 302 -4.57 17.89 -15.19
N PRO A 303 -4.50 19.10 -15.77
CA PRO A 303 -3.22 19.78 -15.98
C PRO A 303 -2.54 20.09 -14.64
N GLN A 304 -1.29 19.65 -14.49
CA GLN A 304 -0.49 19.94 -13.30
C GLN A 304 -0.24 21.45 -13.20
N ALA A 305 -0.83 22.10 -12.19
CA ALA A 305 -0.52 23.48 -11.87
C ALA A 305 0.93 23.58 -11.37
N ALA A 306 1.74 24.36 -12.06
CA ALA A 306 3.10 24.71 -11.64
C ALA A 306 3.09 25.39 -10.25
N PRO A 307 4.17 25.30 -9.46
CA PRO A 307 4.20 25.88 -8.12
C PRO A 307 4.05 27.40 -8.18
N ALA A 308 2.99 27.92 -7.57
CA ALA A 308 2.75 29.36 -7.50
C ALA A 308 3.70 30.01 -6.49
N GLU A 309 4.49 30.97 -6.97
CA GLU A 309 5.28 31.87 -6.14
C GLU A 309 4.38 32.72 -5.23
N ALA A 310 4.90 33.10 -4.06
CA ALA A 310 4.16 33.91 -3.09
C ALA A 310 4.12 35.40 -3.50
N PRO A 311 2.94 36.07 -3.49
CA PRO A 311 2.85 37.51 -3.62
C PRO A 311 2.57 38.22 -2.27
N GLU A 312 2.98 39.48 -2.20
CA GLU A 312 3.01 40.31 -1.00
C GLU A 312 1.64 40.91 -0.58
N ARG A 313 1.60 41.52 0.62
CA ARG A 313 0.43 42.23 1.17
C ARG A 313 0.31 43.67 0.65
N LYS A 314 -0.91 44.07 0.24
CA LYS A 314 -1.57 45.41 0.25
C LYS A 314 -2.93 45.24 -0.48
N GLY A 315 -4.07 45.86 -0.15
CA GLY A 315 -4.53 46.72 0.94
C GLY A 315 -5.82 47.48 0.53
N ALA A 316 -6.79 47.68 1.44
CA ALA A 316 -8.08 48.44 1.28
C ALA A 316 -9.14 47.82 0.31
N ALA A 317 -10.39 47.53 0.73
CA ALA A 317 -11.59 48.39 0.97
C ALA A 317 -12.33 48.80 -0.33
N ALA A 318 -13.67 48.90 -0.45
CA ALA A 318 -14.81 48.76 0.48
C ALA A 318 -16.09 48.22 -0.24
N ALA A 319 -17.23 48.16 0.46
CA ALA A 319 -18.51 47.52 0.04
C ALA A 319 -19.53 48.52 -0.59
N PRO A 320 -20.87 48.30 -0.55
CA PRO A 320 -21.71 47.32 -1.30
C PRO A 320 -22.89 47.98 -2.07
N ARG A 321 -23.71 47.17 -2.79
CA ARG A 321 -25.11 47.42 -3.26
C ARG A 321 -25.60 46.17 -4.04
N GLU A 322 -26.88 45.82 -4.21
CA GLU A 322 -28.17 46.06 -3.52
C GLU A 322 -29.16 44.96 -4.02
N VAL A 323 -30.29 44.69 -3.33
CA VAL A 323 -31.28 43.64 -3.70
C VAL A 323 -32.59 44.29 -4.21
N PRO A 324 -33.38 43.64 -5.11
CA PRO A 324 -34.67 43.04 -4.71
C PRO A 324 -34.98 41.68 -5.42
N ARG A 325 -35.63 40.68 -4.79
CA ARG A 325 -37.10 40.35 -4.77
C ARG A 325 -37.77 40.34 -6.18
N THR A 326 -38.59 39.36 -6.59
CA THR A 326 -39.84 38.80 -5.97
C THR A 326 -40.35 37.47 -6.59
N ALA A 327 -41.33 36.81 -5.91
CA ALA A 327 -42.39 35.88 -6.41
C ALA A 327 -41.99 34.45 -6.87
N GLU A 328 -42.59 33.34 -6.38
CA GLU A 328 -43.97 32.77 -6.56
C GLU A 328 -44.25 32.22 -7.98
N ALA A 329 -44.89 31.07 -8.23
CA ALA A 329 -45.44 30.00 -7.36
C ALA A 329 -45.74 28.68 -8.14
N ALA A 330 -46.00 27.59 -7.40
CA ALA A 330 -46.95 26.49 -7.67
C ALA A 330 -46.69 25.34 -8.70
N ALA A 331 -47.34 24.20 -8.38
CA ALA A 331 -47.82 23.07 -9.22
C ALA A 331 -46.98 21.75 -9.34
N GLU A 332 -47.29 20.81 -8.45
CA GLU A 332 -47.28 19.33 -8.65
C GLU A 332 -48.55 18.86 -9.43
N PRO A 333 -48.87 17.55 -9.61
CA PRO A 333 -48.18 16.38 -10.22
C PRO A 333 -49.16 15.71 -11.25
N PRO A 334 -49.38 14.36 -11.42
CA PRO A 334 -48.63 13.12 -11.11
C PRO A 334 -48.62 11.97 -12.17
N ALA A 335 -47.76 10.96 -11.89
CA ALA A 335 -47.94 9.48 -11.99
C ALA A 335 -48.38 8.74 -13.27
N ARG A 336 -47.67 7.61 -13.56
CA ARG A 336 -48.16 6.19 -13.66
C ARG A 336 -47.00 5.25 -14.11
N THR A 337 -46.58 4.23 -13.33
CA THR A 337 -46.96 2.78 -13.37
C THR A 337 -46.82 2.07 -14.73
N ALA A 338 -46.34 0.81 -14.88
CA ALA A 338 -45.70 -0.14 -13.95
C ALA A 338 -45.18 -1.42 -14.70
N ALA A 339 -44.20 -2.11 -14.10
CA ALA A 339 -43.98 -3.57 -13.98
C ALA A 339 -43.98 -4.58 -15.16
N ARG A 340 -43.28 -5.71 -14.86
CA ARG A 340 -43.32 -7.11 -15.42
C ARG A 340 -42.36 -7.44 -16.57
N ASP A 341 -41.77 -8.65 -16.71
CA ASP A 341 -41.57 -9.79 -15.77
C ASP A 341 -40.30 -10.63 -16.15
N ALA A 342 -40.28 -11.98 -16.00
CA ALA A 342 -39.11 -12.87 -15.96
C ALA A 342 -39.02 -13.97 -17.07
N ARG A 343 -37.77 -14.43 -17.38
CA ARG A 343 -37.16 -15.82 -17.54
C ARG A 343 -37.98 -16.99 -18.23
N PRO A 344 -37.43 -18.21 -18.58
CA PRO A 344 -36.12 -18.88 -18.29
C PRO A 344 -35.41 -19.77 -19.38
N ALA A 345 -34.17 -20.20 -19.05
CA ALA A 345 -33.24 -21.33 -19.37
C ALA A 345 -33.38 -22.45 -20.48
N GLU A 346 -32.24 -22.69 -21.18
CA GLU A 346 -31.49 -23.97 -21.50
C GLU A 346 -32.11 -25.17 -22.32
N PRO A 347 -31.36 -26.25 -22.79
CA PRO A 347 -29.92 -26.67 -22.66
C PRO A 347 -29.20 -27.32 -23.92
N VAL A 348 -27.99 -27.89 -23.70
CA VAL A 348 -27.26 -29.06 -24.32
C VAL A 348 -26.30 -29.00 -25.57
N GLN A 349 -25.09 -29.59 -25.37
CA GLN A 349 -24.35 -30.60 -26.22
C GLN A 349 -23.18 -30.25 -27.20
N GLY A 350 -21.94 -30.36 -26.68
CA GLY A 350 -20.78 -31.19 -27.17
C GLY A 350 -20.21 -31.14 -28.60
N THR A 351 -18.86 -31.02 -28.73
CA THR A 351 -18.09 -31.58 -29.88
C THR A 351 -16.57 -31.72 -29.60
N ARG A 352 -15.88 -32.59 -30.37
CA ARG A 352 -14.41 -32.84 -30.33
C ARG A 352 -13.61 -31.73 -31.06
N PRO A 353 -12.29 -31.57 -30.79
CA PRO A 353 -11.45 -30.61 -31.50
C PRO A 353 -11.06 -31.07 -32.92
N ALA A 354 -10.93 -30.11 -33.83
CA ALA A 354 -10.45 -30.22 -35.20
C ALA A 354 -9.34 -29.15 -35.45
N PRO A 355 -8.59 -29.18 -36.56
CA PRO A 355 -7.19 -28.68 -36.59
C PRO A 355 -7.03 -27.16 -36.65
N GLU A 356 -5.81 -26.72 -36.33
CA GLU A 356 -5.38 -25.32 -36.22
C GLU A 356 -5.62 -24.50 -37.50
N GLN A 357 -6.16 -23.29 -37.32
CA GLN A 357 -6.16 -22.24 -38.34
C GLN A 357 -5.19 -21.11 -37.94
N PRO A 358 -4.35 -20.59 -38.86
CA PRO A 358 -3.47 -19.47 -38.57
C PRO A 358 -4.27 -18.17 -38.47
N GLY A 359 -4.17 -17.47 -37.33
CA GLY A 359 -4.88 -16.20 -37.08
C GLY A 359 -5.68 -16.12 -35.78
N GLN A 360 -5.50 -17.05 -34.83
CA GLN A 360 -6.16 -16.96 -33.53
C GLN A 360 -5.65 -15.76 -32.70
N PRO A 361 -6.53 -15.02 -31.99
CA PRO A 361 -6.12 -13.99 -31.05
C PRO A 361 -5.34 -14.62 -29.87
N ALA A 362 -4.43 -13.83 -29.27
CA ALA A 362 -3.56 -14.30 -28.19
C ALA A 362 -4.37 -14.98 -27.07
N PRO A 363 -3.96 -16.17 -26.58
CA PRO A 363 -4.74 -16.94 -25.63
C PRO A 363 -4.94 -16.17 -24.32
N ALA A 364 -6.17 -16.23 -23.79
CA ALA A 364 -6.58 -15.47 -22.62
C ALA A 364 -5.61 -15.67 -21.43
N PRO A 365 -5.36 -14.63 -20.60
CA PRO A 365 -4.42 -14.71 -19.47
C PRO A 365 -4.61 -15.93 -18.56
N ALA A 366 -5.85 -16.37 -18.36
CA ALA A 366 -6.19 -17.56 -17.61
C ALA A 366 -5.57 -18.86 -18.18
N GLY A 367 -5.61 -19.05 -19.50
CA GLY A 367 -5.04 -20.25 -20.15
C GLY A 367 -3.52 -20.33 -20.00
N ARG A 368 -2.84 -19.18 -20.08
CA ARG A 368 -1.39 -19.07 -19.92
C ARG A 368 -0.93 -19.35 -18.49
N ALA A 369 -1.67 -18.83 -17.51
CA ALA A 369 -1.41 -19.11 -16.09
C ALA A 369 -1.68 -20.59 -15.74
N GLN A 370 -2.68 -21.21 -16.37
CA GLN A 370 -2.96 -22.64 -16.21
C GLN A 370 -1.87 -23.51 -16.84
N ALA A 371 -1.43 -23.22 -18.07
CA ALA A 371 -0.33 -23.93 -18.73
C ALA A 371 0.97 -23.84 -17.93
N PHE A 372 1.28 -22.66 -17.38
CA PHE A 372 2.43 -22.47 -16.50
C PHE A 372 2.40 -23.32 -15.22
N ALA A 373 1.21 -23.58 -14.68
CA ALA A 373 1.01 -24.28 -13.41
C ALA A 373 0.86 -25.81 -13.55
N GLN A 374 0.39 -26.31 -14.69
CA GLN A 374 -0.05 -27.70 -14.85
C GLN A 374 0.80 -28.54 -15.82
N GLU A 375 1.69 -27.91 -16.61
CA GLU A 375 2.41 -28.58 -17.69
C GLU A 375 3.94 -28.56 -17.52
N ALA A 376 4.62 -29.43 -18.28
CA ALA A 376 6.07 -29.39 -18.35
C ALA A 376 6.55 -28.08 -19.01
N PRO A 377 7.64 -27.44 -18.53
CA PRO A 377 8.08 -26.14 -19.04
C PRO A 377 8.28 -26.08 -20.57
N GLY A 378 8.78 -27.16 -21.18
CA GLY A 378 8.96 -27.23 -22.63
C GLY A 378 7.64 -27.29 -23.41
N GLU A 379 6.59 -27.90 -22.84
CA GLU A 379 5.27 -27.99 -23.46
C GLU A 379 4.49 -26.68 -23.32
N ALA A 380 4.53 -26.09 -22.12
CA ALA A 380 3.95 -24.78 -21.84
C ALA A 380 4.57 -23.68 -22.72
N VAL A 381 5.91 -23.66 -22.87
CA VAL A 381 6.59 -22.69 -23.76
C VAL A 381 6.31 -22.98 -25.24
N ARG A 382 6.14 -24.25 -25.66
CA ARG A 382 5.77 -24.57 -27.05
C ARG A 382 4.39 -24.04 -27.42
N ARG A 383 3.44 -23.98 -26.48
CA ARG A 383 2.09 -23.42 -26.70
C ARG A 383 1.99 -21.92 -26.42
N HIS A 384 2.84 -21.41 -25.54
CA HIS A 384 2.91 -20.00 -25.13
C HIS A 384 4.37 -19.53 -25.06
N PRO A 385 5.00 -19.19 -26.20
CA PRO A 385 6.41 -18.83 -26.28
C PRO A 385 6.82 -17.69 -25.34
N GLU A 386 5.90 -16.78 -25.01
CA GLU A 386 6.13 -15.70 -24.06
C GLU A 386 6.49 -16.20 -22.64
N LEU A 387 6.02 -17.40 -22.24
CA LEU A 387 6.32 -17.97 -20.92
C LEU A 387 7.80 -18.31 -20.72
N ALA A 388 8.60 -18.34 -21.80
CA ALA A 388 10.03 -18.62 -21.73
C ALA A 388 10.76 -17.67 -20.77
N GLY A 389 10.38 -16.38 -20.75
CA GLY A 389 10.95 -15.39 -19.84
C GLY A 389 10.60 -15.66 -18.37
N THR A 390 9.35 -16.06 -18.09
CA THR A 390 8.93 -16.43 -16.73
C THR A 390 9.65 -17.68 -16.25
N TYR A 391 9.75 -18.74 -17.07
CA TYR A 391 10.48 -19.94 -16.69
C TYR A 391 11.98 -19.69 -16.47
N ALA A 392 12.61 -18.84 -17.30
CA ALA A 392 13.99 -18.42 -17.09
C ALA A 392 14.18 -17.66 -15.77
N ALA A 393 13.27 -16.75 -15.42
CA ALA A 393 13.30 -16.02 -14.15
C ALA A 393 13.14 -16.97 -12.94
N VAL A 394 12.22 -17.91 -13.00
CA VAL A 394 11.99 -18.92 -11.95
C VAL A 394 13.23 -19.81 -11.78
N ALA A 395 13.84 -20.29 -12.87
CA ALA A 395 15.07 -21.08 -12.82
C ALA A 395 16.27 -20.28 -12.29
N ALA A 396 16.35 -18.97 -12.57
CA ALA A 396 17.38 -18.09 -12.02
C ALA A 396 17.22 -17.89 -10.50
N VAL A 397 15.98 -17.74 -10.01
CA VAL A 397 15.70 -17.70 -8.57
C VAL A 397 16.02 -19.05 -7.93
N GLU A 398 15.65 -20.16 -8.55
CA GLU A 398 16.01 -21.50 -8.07
C GLU A 398 17.52 -21.61 -7.88
N LYS A 399 18.31 -21.32 -8.93
CA LYS A 399 19.79 -21.35 -8.87
C LYS A 399 20.35 -20.45 -7.75
N ARG A 400 19.78 -19.26 -7.53
CA ARG A 400 20.16 -18.39 -6.39
C ARG A 400 19.84 -19.03 -5.04
N THR A 401 18.69 -19.69 -4.88
CA THR A 401 18.37 -20.40 -3.63
C THR A 401 19.31 -21.58 -3.36
N GLN A 402 19.84 -22.23 -4.40
CA GLN A 402 20.86 -23.27 -4.24
C GLN A 402 22.20 -22.68 -3.77
N ALA A 403 22.62 -21.57 -4.38
CA ALA A 403 23.86 -20.87 -4.01
C ALA A 403 23.81 -20.23 -2.60
N ALA A 404 22.62 -19.83 -2.14
CA ALA A 404 22.41 -19.23 -0.82
C ALA A 404 22.40 -20.24 0.36
N GLY A 405 22.67 -21.53 0.12
CA GLY A 405 22.78 -22.54 1.19
C GLY A 405 21.46 -22.91 1.88
N LEU A 406 20.30 -22.54 1.31
CA LEU A 406 18.98 -22.87 1.86
C LEU A 406 18.75 -24.39 1.93
N THR A 407 18.18 -24.86 3.02
CA THR A 407 17.80 -26.29 3.17
C THR A 407 16.74 -26.67 2.12
N PRO A 408 16.58 -27.98 1.80
CA PRO A 408 15.57 -28.42 0.83
C PRO A 408 14.16 -27.93 1.16
N GLU A 409 13.79 -27.89 2.43
CA GLU A 409 12.47 -27.48 2.93
C GLU A 409 12.26 -25.96 2.77
N GLN A 410 13.26 -25.16 3.17
CA GLN A 410 13.23 -23.71 2.96
C GLN A 410 13.19 -23.36 1.48
N ARG A 411 13.93 -24.11 0.65
CA ARG A 411 13.94 -23.98 -0.81
C ARG A 411 12.58 -24.30 -1.41
N ALA A 412 11.91 -25.35 -0.95
CA ALA A 412 10.55 -25.68 -1.38
C ALA A 412 9.58 -24.53 -1.10
N ILE A 413 9.57 -23.98 0.12
CA ILE A 413 8.71 -22.85 0.51
C ILE A 413 8.98 -21.60 -0.33
N VAL A 414 10.26 -21.28 -0.61
CA VAL A 414 10.61 -20.14 -1.46
C VAL A 414 10.17 -20.39 -2.91
N MET A 415 10.42 -21.57 -3.46
CA MET A 415 10.07 -21.89 -4.84
C MET A 415 8.56 -22.01 -5.07
N GLU A 416 7.80 -22.46 -4.07
CA GLU A 416 6.33 -22.44 -4.08
C GLU A 416 5.80 -21.00 -4.18
N ARG A 417 6.31 -20.08 -3.34
CA ARG A 417 5.95 -18.65 -3.40
C ARG A 417 6.34 -17.99 -4.71
N VAL A 418 7.52 -18.31 -5.23
CA VAL A 418 8.02 -17.79 -6.52
C VAL A 418 7.13 -18.27 -7.68
N ARG A 419 6.73 -19.55 -7.70
CA ARG A 419 5.80 -20.09 -8.70
C ARG A 419 4.40 -19.49 -8.58
N ALA A 420 3.86 -19.34 -7.37
CA ALA A 420 2.57 -18.70 -7.14
C ALA A 420 2.56 -17.23 -7.61
N ASN A 421 3.62 -16.47 -7.31
CA ASN A 421 3.77 -15.08 -7.78
C ASN A 421 3.89 -15.00 -9.30
N ALA A 422 4.66 -15.90 -9.93
CA ALA A 422 4.77 -16.00 -11.39
C ALA A 422 3.42 -16.32 -12.05
N GLN A 423 2.66 -17.28 -11.50
CA GLN A 423 1.33 -17.65 -11.98
C GLN A 423 0.35 -16.47 -11.88
N ASN A 424 0.35 -15.74 -10.75
CA ASN A 424 -0.49 -14.56 -10.56
C ASN A 424 -0.11 -13.43 -11.54
N SER A 425 1.18 -13.21 -11.79
CA SER A 425 1.69 -12.26 -12.79
C SER A 425 1.17 -12.60 -14.19
N ILE A 426 1.29 -13.86 -14.61
CA ILE A 426 0.78 -14.33 -15.92
C ILE A 426 -0.75 -14.18 -16.01
N ALA A 427 -1.49 -14.49 -14.95
CA ALA A 427 -2.94 -14.35 -14.90
C ALA A 427 -3.40 -12.88 -15.03
N GLN A 428 -2.58 -11.93 -14.56
CA GLN A 428 -2.77 -10.49 -14.74
C GLN A 428 -2.28 -9.97 -16.11
N GLY A 429 -1.71 -10.84 -16.96
CA GLY A 429 -1.18 -10.50 -18.28
C GLY A 429 0.28 -10.03 -18.28
N HIS A 430 0.93 -9.96 -17.11
CA HIS A 430 2.33 -9.58 -16.97
C HIS A 430 3.25 -10.79 -17.17
N VAL A 431 3.80 -10.91 -18.38
CA VAL A 431 4.79 -11.92 -18.75
C VAL A 431 6.09 -11.20 -19.14
N PRO A 432 7.26 -11.55 -18.57
CA PRO A 432 8.53 -10.94 -18.96
C PRO A 432 8.88 -11.32 -20.41
N GLU A 433 8.84 -10.36 -21.33
CA GLU A 433 9.27 -10.60 -22.70
C GLU A 433 10.79 -10.86 -22.76
N VAL A 434 11.16 -12.06 -23.18
CA VAL A 434 12.50 -12.35 -23.68
C VAL A 434 12.42 -12.40 -25.19
N LYS A 435 13.12 -11.48 -25.87
CA LYS A 435 13.36 -11.58 -27.31
C LYS A 435 14.24 -12.80 -27.56
N VAL A 436 13.61 -13.94 -27.83
CA VAL A 436 14.29 -15.15 -28.30
C VAL A 436 14.86 -14.84 -29.68
N ARG A 437 16.13 -14.41 -29.71
CA ARG A 437 16.94 -14.50 -30.93
C ARG A 437 17.22 -15.98 -31.13
N GLU A 438 16.54 -16.55 -32.12
CA GLU A 438 16.72 -17.91 -32.58
C GLU A 438 18.13 -18.09 -33.15
N GLN A 439 19.10 -18.42 -32.30
CA GLN A 439 20.43 -18.87 -32.72
C GLN A 439 20.37 -20.36 -33.08
N VAL A 440 19.70 -20.67 -34.19
CA VAL A 440 19.76 -21.99 -34.84
C VAL A 440 20.67 -21.88 -36.07
N GLU A 441 21.94 -21.53 -35.86
CA GLU A 441 22.99 -21.72 -36.89
C GLU A 441 24.43 -21.68 -36.33
N VAL A 442 24.72 -22.46 -35.29
CA VAL A 442 26.12 -22.77 -34.89
C VAL A 442 26.30 -24.28 -34.66
N ARG A 443 26.00 -25.08 -35.69
CA ARG A 443 26.38 -26.51 -35.70
C ARG A 443 26.61 -27.15 -37.08
N ALA A 444 26.49 -26.39 -38.18
CA ALA A 444 26.83 -26.87 -39.53
C ALA A 444 28.31 -26.60 -39.88
N GLU A 445 28.77 -25.34 -39.78
CA GLU A 445 30.10 -24.91 -40.28
C GLU A 445 31.29 -25.64 -39.64
N ARG A 446 31.17 -26.05 -38.36
CA ARG A 446 32.26 -26.76 -37.66
C ARG A 446 32.47 -28.22 -38.11
N LYS A 447 31.76 -28.68 -39.15
CA LYS A 447 31.93 -29.99 -39.77
C LYS A 447 32.61 -29.95 -41.14
N GLU A 448 32.51 -28.83 -41.88
CA GLU A 448 33.21 -28.66 -43.16
C GLU A 448 34.67 -28.23 -42.97
N GLU A 449 34.95 -27.35 -42.00
CA GLU A 449 36.32 -26.91 -41.68
C GLU A 449 37.24 -28.07 -41.23
N ARG A 450 36.64 -29.20 -40.80
CA ARG A 450 37.37 -30.44 -40.45
C ARG A 450 37.48 -31.48 -41.57
N GLN A 451 36.94 -31.21 -42.76
CA GLN A 451 37.11 -32.04 -43.95
C GLN A 451 38.02 -31.40 -45.02
N LEU A 452 38.33 -30.11 -44.90
CA LEU A 452 39.30 -29.39 -45.76
C LEU A 452 40.73 -29.32 -45.20
N SER A 453 41.07 -30.15 -44.20
CA SER A 453 42.39 -30.19 -43.56
C SER A 453 42.91 -31.63 -43.32
N ARG A 454 42.70 -32.51 -44.30
CA ARG A 454 43.28 -33.87 -44.36
C ARG A 454 43.63 -34.24 -45.79
#